data_AF-A0A8R7UXK3-F1
#
_entry.id   AF-A0A8R7UXK3-F1
#
_cell.length_a   1.000
_cell.length_b   1.000
_cell.length_c   1.000
_cell.angle_alpha   90.00
_cell.angle_beta   90.00
_cell.angle_gamma   90.00
#
_symmetry.space_group_name_H-M   'P 1'
#
loop_
_entity.id
_entity.type
_entity.pdbx_description
1 polymer ?
#
loop_
_entity_poly.entity_id
_entity_poly.type
_entity_poly.pdbx_seq_one_letter_code
_entity_poly.pdbx_strand_id
1 'polypeptide(L)'
;MAAEEVGDTYFDELLERSMILPGAGVNHHHSGKVDSCQLHDIIREICILKAREENLVFTLEDGCCLSSTQGPIRHLVISSNWKRDKDVFDSMLDLSQVRSLTVYGEWRPYFISEKMRFIRVLDLGHTLQFRERHLDKVVQLHHLRYLSIRNCDYNWLLPNSIENLSHLQTMDIKGTRIVELPTTIIKLRKLQ
;
A
#
# COMPACT_ATOMS: atom_id res chain seq x y z
N MET A 1 -21.16 6.37 12.21
CA MET A 1 -19.76 6.82 12.17
C MET A 1 -19.16 6.29 10.88
N ALA A 2 -18.64 7.16 10.02
CA ALA A 2 -17.98 6.78 8.78
C ALA A 2 -16.68 6.01 9.06
N ALA A 3 -16.16 5.24 8.10
CA ALA A 3 -14.90 4.52 8.27
C ALA A 3 -13.72 5.46 8.56
N GLU A 4 -13.73 6.66 7.96
CA GLU A 4 -12.76 7.72 8.21
C GLU A 4 -12.82 8.21 9.66
N GLU A 5 -14.01 8.55 10.17
CA GLU A 5 -14.21 8.99 11.57
C GLU A 5 -13.75 7.95 12.60
N VAL A 6 -14.00 6.66 12.33
CA VAL A 6 -13.50 5.56 13.17
C VAL A 6 -11.97 5.48 13.10
N GLY A 7 -11.39 5.65 11.92
CA GLY A 7 -9.94 5.70 11.71
C GLY A 7 -9.28 6.87 12.45
N ASP A 8 -9.87 8.06 12.34
CA ASP A 8 -9.43 9.27 13.05
C ASP A 8 -9.47 9.06 14.57
N THR A 9 -10.52 8.41 15.09
CA THR A 9 -10.61 8.08 16.53
C THR A 9 -9.46 7.18 17.00
N TYR A 10 -9.12 6.14 16.22
CA TYR A 10 -7.98 5.27 16.56
C TYR A 10 -6.65 6.00 16.45
N PHE A 11 -6.51 6.89 15.46
CA PHE A 11 -5.30 7.71 15.29
C PHE A 11 -5.09 8.66 16.48
N ASP A 12 -6.15 9.33 16.92
CA ASP A 12 -6.13 10.21 18.09
C ASP A 12 -5.77 9.42 19.36
N GLU A 13 -6.30 8.21 19.54
CA GLU A 13 -5.93 7.34 20.67
C GLU A 13 -4.43 6.99 20.68
N LEU A 14 -3.81 6.77 19.50
CA LEU A 14 -2.36 6.54 19.41
C LEU A 14 -1.55 7.78 19.79
N LEU A 15 -2.03 8.98 19.43
CA LEU A 15 -1.42 10.27 19.80
C LEU A 15 -1.54 10.53 21.31
N GLU A 16 -2.74 10.37 21.88
CA GLU A 16 -3.01 10.57 23.30
C GLU A 16 -2.15 9.66 24.17
N ARG A 17 -1.89 8.43 23.71
CA ARG A 17 -1.03 7.45 24.39
C ARG A 17 0.46 7.67 24.14
N SER A 18 0.85 8.74 23.43
CA SER A 18 2.23 9.02 23.02
C SER A 18 2.91 7.87 22.27
N MET A 19 2.13 7.01 21.61
CA MET A 19 2.69 5.93 20.80
C MET A 19 3.18 6.47 19.46
N ILE A 20 2.44 7.42 18.89
CA ILE A 20 2.87 8.25 17.76
C ILE A 20 2.96 9.71 18.21
N LEU A 21 3.84 10.45 17.57
CA LEU A 21 4.08 11.88 17.79
C LEU A 21 3.73 12.64 16.51
N PRO A 22 3.26 13.89 16.59
CA PRO A 22 3.13 14.74 15.41
C PRO A 22 4.50 14.95 14.75
N GLY A 23 4.57 14.93 13.42
CA GLY A 23 5.82 15.13 12.69
C GLY A 23 6.41 16.53 12.87
N ALA A 24 7.74 16.64 12.84
CA ALA A 24 8.43 17.93 12.91
C ALA A 24 8.11 18.79 11.67
N GLY A 25 7.61 20.03 11.88
CA GLY A 25 7.26 20.97 10.82
C GLY A 25 5.77 21.09 10.51
N VAL A 26 4.89 20.45 11.31
CA VAL A 26 3.44 20.67 11.25
C VAL A 26 3.14 22.07 11.77
N ASN A 27 3.18 23.05 10.88
CA ASN A 27 2.31 24.20 11.05
C ASN A 27 0.90 23.63 11.07
N HIS A 28 0.11 23.92 12.10
CA HIS A 28 -1.32 23.71 12.04
C HIS A 28 -1.83 24.48 10.82
N HIS A 29 -1.93 23.83 9.66
CA HIS A 29 -2.72 24.33 8.56
C HIS A 29 -4.10 24.65 9.15
N HIS A 30 -4.80 25.63 8.60
CA HIS A 30 -6.03 26.20 9.17
C HIS A 30 -7.16 25.17 9.48
N SER A 31 -6.96 23.88 9.21
CA SER A 31 -7.80 22.73 9.57
C SER A 31 -7.48 22.03 10.89
N GLY A 32 -6.32 22.28 11.53
CA GLY A 32 -5.91 21.58 12.75
C GLY A 32 -5.55 20.09 12.58
N LYS A 33 -5.56 19.55 11.35
CA LYS A 33 -5.22 18.13 11.08
C LYS A 33 -3.70 17.90 11.05
N VAL A 34 -3.29 16.75 11.58
CA VAL A 34 -1.89 16.30 11.59
C VAL A 34 -1.60 15.62 10.25
N ASP A 35 -0.78 16.26 9.40
CA ASP A 35 -0.46 15.74 8.06
C ASP A 35 0.68 14.71 8.06
N SER A 36 1.41 14.59 9.17
CA SER A 36 2.46 13.58 9.34
C SER A 36 2.66 13.22 10.80
N CYS A 37 3.06 11.98 11.06
CA CYS A 37 3.39 11.48 12.40
C CYS A 37 4.74 10.76 12.40
N GLN A 38 5.33 10.62 13.58
CA GLN A 38 6.58 9.94 13.84
C GLN A 38 6.39 8.95 14.99
N LEU A 39 7.15 7.86 14.96
CA LEU A 39 7.23 6.93 16.08
C LEU A 39 8.46 7.27 16.92
N HIS A 40 8.36 7.13 18.24
CA HIS A 40 9.55 7.11 19.08
C HIS A 40 10.38 5.86 18.76
N ASP A 41 11.72 5.96 18.81
CA ASP A 41 12.63 4.87 18.42
C ASP A 41 12.35 3.56 19.16
N ILE A 42 12.05 3.64 20.46
CA ILE A 42 11.67 2.49 21.30
C ILE A 42 10.38 1.82 20.80
N ILE A 43 9.35 2.59 20.46
CA ILE A 43 8.08 2.06 19.96
C ILE A 43 8.29 1.41 18.59
N ARG A 44 9.08 2.06 17.72
CA ARG A 44 9.46 1.52 16.42
C ARG A 44 10.15 0.16 16.55
N GLU A 45 11.09 0.01 17.47
CA GLU A 45 11.79 -1.27 17.69
C GLU A 45 10.83 -2.35 18.20
N ILE A 46 9.93 -2.02 19.12
CA ILE A 46 8.89 -2.93 19.60
C ILE A 46 7.98 -3.39 18.44
N CYS A 47 7.54 -2.47 17.58
CA CYS A 47 6.72 -2.79 16.41
C CYS A 47 7.45 -3.74 15.44
N ILE A 48 8.74 -3.52 15.19
CA ILE A 48 9.56 -4.38 14.32
C ILE A 48 9.69 -5.79 14.92
N LEU A 49 9.97 -5.88 16.22
CA LEU A 49 10.08 -7.16 16.92
C LEU A 49 8.75 -7.93 16.87
N LYS A 50 7.62 -7.27 17.17
CA LYS A 50 6.28 -7.88 17.13
C LYS A 50 5.86 -8.30 15.73
N ALA A 51 6.13 -7.47 14.71
CA ALA A 51 5.81 -7.80 13.33
C ALA A 51 6.57 -9.05 12.85
N ARG A 52 7.81 -9.24 13.30
CA ARG A 52 8.62 -10.43 13.01
C ARG A 52 8.13 -11.66 13.78
N GLU A 53 7.84 -11.51 15.07
CA GLU A 53 7.30 -12.59 15.92
C GLU A 53 6.01 -13.18 15.33
N GLU A 54 5.10 -12.32 14.86
CA GLU A 54 3.79 -12.73 14.35
C GLU A 54 3.75 -12.96 12.82
N ASN A 55 4.89 -12.79 12.13
CA ASN A 55 5.00 -12.83 10.66
C ASN A 55 3.93 -11.99 9.94
N LEU A 56 3.59 -10.82 10.53
CA LEU A 56 2.56 -9.94 9.97
C LEU A 56 3.05 -9.22 8.72
N VAL A 57 4.26 -8.66 8.81
CA VAL A 57 4.88 -7.84 7.76
C VAL A 57 6.20 -8.47 7.36
N PHE A 58 6.37 -8.67 6.05
CA PHE A 58 7.62 -9.11 5.48
C PHE A 58 8.15 -8.04 4.52
N THR A 59 9.39 -7.61 4.73
CA THR A 59 10.05 -6.60 3.91
C THR A 59 11.08 -7.27 3.01
N LEU A 60 10.92 -7.11 1.70
CA LEU A 60 11.91 -7.47 0.70
C LEU A 60 12.87 -6.29 0.52
N GLU A 61 14.11 -6.48 0.95
CA GLU A 61 15.19 -5.52 0.86
C GLU A 61 16.50 -6.20 0.45
N ASP A 62 17.48 -5.41 0.05
CA ASP A 62 18.78 -5.96 -0.32
C ASP A 62 19.42 -6.71 0.86
N GLY A 63 19.99 -7.88 0.59
CA GLY A 63 20.61 -8.71 1.63
C GLY A 63 19.65 -9.45 2.57
N CYS A 64 18.33 -9.42 2.37
CA CYS A 64 17.40 -10.15 3.24
C CYS A 64 17.64 -11.69 3.19
N CYS A 65 17.90 -12.29 4.35
CA CYS A 65 18.04 -13.74 4.51
C CYS A 65 16.69 -14.40 4.85
N LEU A 66 16.35 -15.45 4.12
CA LEU A 66 15.02 -16.06 4.04
C LEU A 66 14.77 -17.20 5.03
N SER A 67 15.78 -17.59 5.80
CA SER A 67 15.74 -18.83 6.60
C SER A 67 14.81 -18.75 7.81
N SER A 68 14.11 -17.63 8.05
CA SER A 68 13.40 -17.34 9.30
C SER A 68 11.88 -17.20 9.19
N THR A 69 11.28 -17.07 7.99
CA THR A 69 9.81 -16.89 7.93
C THR A 69 9.08 -18.22 8.09
N GLN A 70 8.63 -18.50 9.32
CA GLN A 70 7.72 -19.60 9.61
C GLN A 70 6.28 -19.08 9.68
N GLY A 71 5.58 -19.00 8.55
CA GLY A 71 4.14 -18.70 8.54
C GLY A 71 3.65 -17.92 7.32
N PRO A 72 2.33 -17.71 7.23
CA PRO A 72 1.72 -17.00 6.11
C PRO A 72 1.98 -15.49 6.19
N ILE A 73 2.56 -14.93 5.14
CA ILE A 73 2.82 -13.49 5.03
C ILE A 73 1.51 -12.77 4.70
N ARG A 74 1.12 -11.80 5.53
CA ARG A 74 -0.11 -11.02 5.31
C ARG A 74 0.16 -9.67 4.63
N HIS A 75 1.27 -9.02 4.97
CA HIS A 75 1.65 -7.72 4.44
C HIS A 75 3.05 -7.80 3.84
N LEU A 76 3.17 -7.55 2.55
CA LEU A 76 4.44 -7.55 1.83
C LEU A 76 4.85 -6.10 1.53
N VAL A 77 6.09 -5.77 1.88
CA VAL A 77 6.69 -4.46 1.58
C VAL A 77 7.89 -4.68 0.67
N ILE A 78 7.94 -3.97 -0.45
CA ILE A 78 9.11 -3.95 -1.32
C ILE A 78 9.88 -2.67 -1.03
N SER A 79 11.10 -2.81 -0.53
CA SER A 79 12.00 -1.68 -0.28
C SER A 79 12.60 -1.16 -1.58
N SER A 80 12.95 0.13 -1.61
CA SER A 80 13.55 0.79 -2.78
C SER A 80 14.93 0.23 -3.16
N ASN A 81 15.60 -0.46 -2.23
CA ASN A 81 16.88 -1.13 -2.49
C ASN A 81 16.72 -2.57 -3.02
N TRP A 82 15.50 -3.09 -3.14
CA TRP A 82 15.26 -4.43 -3.69
C TRP A 82 15.63 -4.50 -5.18
N LYS A 83 16.65 -5.30 -5.51
CA LYS A 83 17.18 -5.40 -6.88
C LYS A 83 17.04 -6.77 -7.53
N ARG A 84 16.64 -7.80 -6.77
CA ARG A 84 16.62 -9.20 -7.25
C ARG A 84 15.52 -9.44 -8.28
N ASP A 85 15.73 -10.44 -9.12
CA ASP A 85 14.89 -10.75 -10.27
C ASP A 85 13.56 -11.42 -9.91
N LYS A 86 12.78 -11.76 -10.95
CA LYS A 86 11.48 -12.41 -10.83
C LYS A 86 11.59 -13.85 -10.30
N ASP A 87 12.59 -14.62 -10.73
CA ASP A 87 12.72 -16.03 -10.34
C ASP A 87 12.97 -16.14 -8.85
N VAL A 88 13.79 -15.24 -8.32
CA VAL A 88 13.97 -15.05 -6.89
C VAL A 88 12.65 -14.66 -6.22
N PHE A 89 11.95 -13.64 -6.72
CA PHE A 89 10.70 -13.18 -6.12
C PHE A 89 9.63 -14.30 -6.04
N ASP A 90 9.46 -15.07 -7.11
CA ASP A 90 8.45 -16.12 -7.21
C ASP A 90 8.80 -17.40 -6.41
N SER A 91 10.10 -17.69 -6.25
CA SER A 91 10.58 -18.85 -5.48
C SER A 91 10.66 -18.59 -3.97
N MET A 92 10.78 -17.33 -3.57
CA MET A 92 11.04 -16.96 -2.18
C MET A 92 9.84 -17.11 -1.25
N LEU A 93 8.61 -16.94 -1.75
CA LEU A 93 7.46 -16.66 -0.88
C LEU A 93 6.22 -17.44 -1.29
N ASP A 94 5.52 -17.98 -0.28
CA ASP A 94 4.11 -18.27 -0.43
C ASP A 94 3.31 -16.97 -0.35
N LEU A 95 3.02 -16.41 -1.52
CA LEU A 95 2.29 -15.16 -1.68
C LEU A 95 0.77 -15.35 -1.60
N SER A 96 0.29 -16.59 -1.40
CA SER A 96 -1.14 -16.91 -1.47
C SER A 96 -1.98 -16.22 -0.40
N GLN A 97 -1.37 -15.87 0.75
CA GLN A 97 -2.06 -15.25 1.89
C GLN A 97 -1.84 -13.74 2.00
N VAL A 98 -1.10 -13.14 1.05
CA VAL A 98 -0.82 -11.70 1.04
C VAL A 98 -2.10 -10.92 0.82
N ARG A 99 -2.37 -9.99 1.73
CA ARG A 99 -3.54 -9.09 1.73
C ARG A 99 -3.15 -7.63 1.48
N SER A 100 -1.89 -7.28 1.65
CA SER A 100 -1.37 -5.94 1.41
C SER A 100 -0.04 -5.99 0.68
N LEU A 101 0.13 -5.12 -0.30
CA LEU A 101 1.40 -4.90 -0.98
C LEU A 101 1.70 -3.39 -1.01
N THR A 102 2.88 -3.03 -0.50
CA THR A 102 3.40 -1.66 -0.54
C THR A 102 4.72 -1.66 -1.29
N VAL A 103 4.91 -0.76 -2.26
CA VAL A 103 6.13 -0.70 -3.08
C VAL A 103 6.80 0.66 -2.95
N TYR A 104 8.03 0.65 -2.44
CA TYR A 104 8.91 1.80 -2.43
C TYR A 104 9.94 1.71 -3.56
N GLY A 105 10.23 2.83 -4.22
CA GLY A 105 11.21 2.89 -5.29
C GLY A 105 10.64 2.50 -6.66
N GLU A 106 11.37 1.66 -7.39
CA GLU A 106 11.07 1.35 -8.80
C GLU A 106 10.08 0.20 -8.95
N TRP A 107 8.99 0.44 -9.68
CA TRP A 107 7.99 -0.56 -10.02
C TRP A 107 8.56 -1.64 -10.94
N ARG A 108 8.26 -2.90 -10.63
CA ARG A 108 8.49 -4.03 -11.53
C ARG A 108 7.20 -4.82 -11.71
N PRO A 109 6.77 -5.14 -12.96
CA PRO A 109 5.49 -5.81 -13.20
C PRO A 109 5.30 -7.16 -12.52
N TYR A 110 6.37 -7.82 -12.07
CA TYR A 110 6.30 -9.09 -11.37
C TYR A 110 6.03 -8.97 -9.86
N PHE A 111 6.02 -7.76 -9.29
CA PHE A 111 5.63 -7.56 -7.88
C PHE A 111 4.18 -7.95 -7.63
N ILE A 112 3.32 -7.86 -8.65
CA ILE A 112 2.02 -8.54 -8.65
C ILE A 112 2.21 -9.90 -9.31
N SER A 113 2.18 -10.93 -8.48
CA SER A 113 2.23 -12.34 -8.88
C SER A 113 0.82 -12.93 -8.92
N GLU A 114 0.56 -13.86 -9.85
CA GLU A 114 -0.71 -14.61 -9.97
C GLU A 114 -1.06 -15.42 -8.71
N LYS A 115 -0.07 -15.65 -7.84
CA LYS A 115 -0.26 -16.30 -6.54
C LYS A 115 -1.02 -15.39 -5.55
N MET A 116 -0.97 -14.07 -5.72
CA MET A 116 -1.52 -13.09 -4.77
C MET A 116 -3.04 -12.90 -4.95
N ARG A 117 -3.82 -13.88 -4.51
CA ARG A 117 -5.27 -13.93 -4.77
C ARG A 117 -6.12 -13.09 -3.82
N PHE A 118 -5.60 -12.65 -2.68
CA PHE A 118 -6.38 -11.99 -1.63
C PHE A 118 -5.94 -10.56 -1.31
N ILE A 119 -5.23 -9.89 -2.23
CA ILE A 119 -4.83 -8.49 -2.04
C ILE A 119 -6.08 -7.63 -1.85
N ARG A 120 -6.07 -6.85 -0.77
CA ARG A 120 -7.07 -5.85 -0.39
C ARG A 120 -6.49 -4.44 -0.39
N VAL A 121 -5.19 -4.30 -0.15
CA VAL A 121 -4.49 -3.01 -0.11
C VAL A 121 -3.33 -3.06 -1.08
N LEU A 122 -3.31 -2.16 -2.05
CA LEU A 122 -2.19 -1.96 -2.95
C LEU A 122 -1.77 -0.49 -2.87
N ASP A 123 -0.61 -0.25 -2.26
CA ASP A 123 -0.04 1.08 -2.13
C ASP A 123 1.21 1.22 -3.00
N LEU A 124 1.05 2.00 -4.08
CA LEU A 124 2.08 2.37 -5.03
C LEU A 124 2.36 3.89 -4.96
N GLY A 125 2.04 4.51 -3.83
CA GLY A 125 2.31 5.92 -3.60
C GLY A 125 3.80 6.21 -3.80
N HIS A 126 4.12 7.22 -4.61
CA HIS A 126 5.48 7.62 -4.96
C HIS A 126 6.31 6.54 -5.68
N THR A 127 5.69 5.45 -6.17
CA THR A 127 6.41 4.42 -6.91
C THR A 127 6.82 4.93 -8.29
N LEU A 128 8.11 4.80 -8.61
CA LEU A 128 8.69 5.18 -9.90
C LEU A 128 8.35 4.16 -10.97
N GLN A 129 8.24 4.60 -12.23
CA GLN A 129 8.02 3.76 -13.41
C GLN A 129 6.71 2.94 -13.42
N PHE A 130 5.78 3.20 -12.50
CA PHE A 130 4.42 2.69 -12.62
C PHE A 130 3.69 3.46 -13.75
N ARG A 131 3.15 2.75 -14.74
CA ARG A 131 2.54 3.33 -15.95
C ARG A 131 1.22 2.65 -16.24
N GLU A 132 0.41 3.26 -17.10
CA GLU A 132 -0.92 2.80 -17.52
C GLU A 132 -1.00 1.31 -17.83
N ARG A 133 -0.10 0.81 -18.67
CA ARG A 133 -0.02 -0.61 -19.08
C ARG A 133 0.10 -1.61 -17.92
N HIS A 134 0.46 -1.15 -16.71
CA HIS A 134 0.56 -2.00 -15.53
C HIS A 134 -0.78 -2.13 -14.80
N LEU A 135 -1.77 -1.27 -15.09
CA LEU A 135 -3.11 -1.38 -14.52
C LEU A 135 -3.84 -2.64 -14.93
N ASP A 136 -3.52 -3.21 -16.10
CA ASP A 136 -4.13 -4.46 -16.55
C ASP A 136 -3.94 -5.61 -15.54
N LYS A 137 -2.85 -5.58 -14.76
CA LYS A 137 -2.63 -6.50 -13.64
C LYS A 137 -3.38 -6.09 -12.38
N VAL A 138 -3.45 -4.79 -12.11
CA VAL A 138 -4.14 -4.26 -10.92
C VAL A 138 -5.64 -4.53 -10.98
N VAL A 139 -6.27 -4.35 -12.14
CA VAL A 139 -7.72 -4.56 -12.32
C VAL A 139 -8.15 -6.03 -12.18
N GLN A 140 -7.21 -6.97 -12.16
CA GLN A 140 -7.45 -8.39 -11.90
C GLN A 140 -7.49 -8.71 -10.40
N LEU A 141 -7.15 -7.76 -9.53
CA LEU A 141 -7.21 -7.91 -8.07
C LEU A 141 -8.65 -7.71 -7.57
N HIS A 142 -9.51 -8.72 -7.77
CA HIS A 142 -10.95 -8.62 -7.50
C HIS A 142 -11.34 -8.34 -6.04
N HIS A 143 -10.43 -8.57 -5.09
CA HIS A 143 -10.63 -8.31 -3.66
C HIS A 143 -10.07 -6.96 -3.19
N LEU A 144 -9.51 -6.15 -4.11
CA LEU A 144 -8.90 -4.87 -3.78
C LEU A 144 -9.94 -3.92 -3.18
N ARG A 145 -9.57 -3.28 -2.08
CA ARG A 145 -10.37 -2.29 -1.33
C ARG A 145 -9.69 -0.92 -1.29
N TYR A 146 -8.37 -0.90 -1.29
CA TYR A 146 -7.58 0.33 -1.32
C TYR A 146 -6.57 0.26 -2.47
N LEU A 147 -6.57 1.28 -3.32
CA LEU A 147 -5.56 1.49 -4.36
C LEU A 147 -4.99 2.90 -4.20
N SER A 148 -3.68 2.99 -4.02
CA SER A 148 -2.95 4.26 -4.09
C SER A 148 -1.95 4.22 -5.23
N ILE A 149 -2.03 5.22 -6.10
CA ILE A 149 -1.06 5.54 -7.15
C ILE A 149 -0.65 7.02 -7.03
N ARG A 150 -0.74 7.53 -5.79
CA ARG A 150 -0.45 8.92 -5.46
C ARG A 150 0.96 9.29 -5.93
N ASN A 151 1.10 10.48 -6.52
CA ASN A 151 2.39 11.00 -6.99
C ASN A 151 3.11 10.11 -8.03
N CYS A 152 2.39 9.22 -8.72
CA CYS A 152 2.89 8.60 -9.94
C CYS A 152 2.72 9.59 -11.11
N ASP A 153 3.70 10.49 -11.27
CA ASP A 153 3.67 11.67 -12.15
C ASP A 153 3.85 11.33 -13.65
N TYR A 154 2.93 10.52 -14.18
CA TYR A 154 2.84 10.21 -15.61
C TYR A 154 1.55 10.78 -16.18
N ASN A 155 1.50 10.99 -17.51
CA ASN A 155 0.27 11.25 -18.25
C ASN A 155 -0.34 9.91 -18.65
N TRP A 156 -1.50 9.55 -18.10
CA TRP A 156 -2.19 8.29 -18.39
C TRP A 156 -3.66 8.39 -18.05
N LEU A 157 -4.45 7.53 -18.68
CA LEU A 157 -5.88 7.41 -18.46
C LEU A 157 -6.16 6.19 -17.57
N LEU A 158 -7.19 6.26 -16.74
CA LEU A 158 -7.68 5.06 -16.07
C LEU A 158 -8.47 4.23 -17.09
N PRO A 159 -8.19 2.92 -17.22
CA PRO A 159 -8.84 2.06 -18.19
C PRO A 159 -10.29 1.81 -17.76
N ASN A 160 -11.16 1.57 -18.74
CA ASN A 160 -12.57 1.24 -18.47
C ASN A 160 -12.71 -0.04 -17.63
N SER A 161 -11.73 -0.95 -17.68
CA SER A 161 -11.65 -2.17 -16.87
C SER A 161 -11.52 -1.91 -15.37
N ILE A 162 -11.34 -0.66 -14.93
CA ILE A 162 -11.36 -0.29 -13.51
C ILE A 162 -12.66 -0.73 -12.83
N GLU A 163 -13.77 -0.86 -13.57
CA GLU A 163 -15.05 -1.38 -13.08
C GLU A 163 -14.96 -2.79 -12.46
N ASN A 164 -13.94 -3.56 -12.82
CA ASN A 164 -13.70 -4.90 -12.28
C ASN A 164 -13.32 -4.88 -10.80
N LEU A 165 -12.83 -3.74 -10.29
CA LEU A 165 -12.51 -3.52 -8.88
C LEU A 165 -13.77 -3.25 -8.05
N SER A 166 -14.79 -4.10 -8.18
CA SER A 166 -16.11 -3.96 -7.53
C SER A 166 -16.10 -3.88 -5.99
N HIS A 167 -14.98 -4.21 -5.36
CA HIS A 167 -14.75 -4.11 -3.92
C HIS A 167 -13.99 -2.86 -3.47
N LEU A 168 -13.56 -2.01 -4.41
CA LEU A 168 -12.76 -0.83 -4.12
C LEU A 168 -13.56 0.15 -3.27
N GLN A 169 -12.95 0.60 -2.18
CA GLN A 169 -13.49 1.52 -1.18
C GLN A 169 -12.75 2.86 -1.22
N THR A 170 -11.46 2.84 -1.52
CA THR A 170 -10.64 4.04 -1.60
C THR A 170 -9.72 3.97 -2.82
N MET A 171 -9.69 5.05 -3.59
CA MET A 171 -8.76 5.25 -4.69
C MET A 171 -8.02 6.57 -4.49
N ASP A 172 -6.72 6.49 -4.23
CA ASP A 172 -5.87 7.66 -4.07
C ASP A 172 -5.06 7.91 -5.34
N ILE A 173 -5.49 8.93 -6.08
CA ILE A 173 -4.86 9.41 -7.31
C ILE A 173 -4.27 10.82 -7.16
N LYS A 174 -4.10 11.30 -5.92
CA LYS A 174 -3.60 12.66 -5.66
C LYS A 174 -2.18 12.84 -6.24
N GLY A 175 -1.91 14.02 -6.80
CA GLY A 175 -0.60 14.32 -7.40
C GLY A 175 -0.28 13.53 -8.67
N THR A 176 -1.30 12.96 -9.33
CA THR A 176 -1.18 12.41 -10.69
C THR A 176 -1.65 13.44 -11.72
N ARG A 177 -1.36 13.20 -13.01
CA ARG A 177 -1.84 14.03 -14.13
C ARG A 177 -3.09 13.46 -14.81
N ILE A 178 -3.93 12.74 -14.06
CA ILE A 178 -5.20 12.21 -14.56
C ILE A 178 -6.17 13.38 -14.71
N VAL A 179 -6.54 13.69 -15.94
CA VAL A 179 -7.46 14.81 -16.28
C VAL A 179 -8.91 14.36 -16.41
N GLU A 180 -9.13 13.09 -16.76
CA GLU A 180 -10.44 12.52 -17.01
C GLU A 180 -10.55 11.14 -16.35
N LEU A 181 -11.71 10.87 -15.73
CA LEU A 181 -12.05 9.57 -15.18
C LEU A 181 -12.92 8.81 -16.19
N PRO A 182 -12.72 7.49 -16.36
CA PRO A 182 -13.52 6.69 -17.26
C PRO A 182 -14.97 6.69 -16.79
N THR A 183 -15.91 6.73 -17.74
CA THR A 183 -17.35 6.71 -17.43
C THR A 183 -17.77 5.48 -16.64
N THR A 184 -17.01 4.38 -16.73
CA THR A 184 -17.24 3.15 -15.99
C THR A 184 -16.94 3.26 -14.49
N ILE A 185 -16.27 4.33 -14.02
CA ILE A 185 -15.97 4.52 -12.60
C ILE A 185 -17.24 4.55 -11.74
N ILE A 186 -18.38 4.94 -12.31
CA ILE A 186 -19.69 4.94 -11.65
C ILE A 186 -20.16 3.53 -11.22
N LYS A 187 -19.56 2.47 -11.79
CA LYS A 187 -19.86 1.09 -11.41
C LYS A 187 -19.18 0.67 -10.09
N LEU A 188 -18.21 1.46 -9.60
CA LEU A 188 -17.53 1.24 -8.32
C LEU A 188 -18.41 1.67 -7.15
N ARG A 189 -19.51 0.95 -6.91
CA ARG A 189 -20.55 1.31 -5.92
C ARG A 189 -20.09 1.35 -4.46
N LYS A 190 -18.91 0.80 -4.15
CA LYS A 190 -18.34 0.77 -2.80
C LYS A 190 -17.30 1.86 -2.56
N LEU A 191 -16.91 2.59 -3.62
CA LEU A 191 -15.96 3.69 -3.54
C LEU A 191 -16.57 4.81 -2.69
N GLN A 192 -15.84 5.25 -1.67
CA GLN A 192 -16.24 6.30 -0.73
C GLN A 192 -15.67 7.65 -1.12
#